data_AF-A0A382PDR5-F1
#
_entry.id   AF-A0A382PDR5-F1
#
_cell.length_a   1.000
_cell.length_b   1.000
_cell.length_c   1.000
_cell.angle_alpha   90.00
_cell.angle_beta   90.00
_cell.angle_gamma   90.00
#
_symmetry.space_group_name_H-M   'P 1'
#
loop_
_entity.id
_entity.type
_entity.pdbx_description
1 polymer ?
#
loop_
_entity_poly.entity_id
_entity_poly.type
_entity_poly.pdbx_seq_one_letter_code
_entity_poly.pdbx_strand_id
1 'polypeptide(L)'
;VESTRDAGKNDEFTATHTLVGTETEATIDATNATADNFSVSSFSDPTGNEGSTVLIPTSGSVTYDRTGPTVDAVAITSTSTGTNYNALYAKDGDIVVLTIYTSEEISTATATKLLGDNTNITVAATDAPTNRTWTFTKTIASATHAALTNTVAAFNISVTDPVGNSSTADAYQSLSGTGDINGDGVADNAGTVTIDLTNPNFSDAGAYVRIASNNDTDPTLAVPGNRVTLSFKVSEPIQEPTVTIATQAAVKQTPADASGIPTDTWVYYYDMTENETGGTIAFSITYADRAGNSAAAAQAALVDDSDGAVVFDKDRPTLENVTFVSDNTINNAYAKEGHTVTLAYD
;
A
#
# COMPACT_ATOMS: atom_id res chain seq x y z
N VAL A 1 -19.43 -50.00 -26.21
CA VAL A 1 -18.80 -51.14 -25.50
C VAL A 1 -19.84 -52.25 -25.37
N GLU A 2 -19.46 -53.52 -25.54
CA GLU A 2 -20.38 -54.64 -25.30
C GLU A 2 -20.48 -54.93 -23.80
N SER A 3 -21.70 -55.07 -23.27
CA SER A 3 -21.93 -55.37 -21.85
C SER A 3 -21.72 -56.85 -21.55
N THR A 4 -21.18 -57.16 -20.38
CA THR A 4 -21.09 -58.52 -19.85
C THR A 4 -22.23 -58.81 -18.87
N ARG A 5 -22.88 -59.96 -19.01
CA ARG A 5 -23.89 -60.43 -18.05
C ARG A 5 -23.24 -60.83 -16.73
N ASP A 6 -23.78 -60.37 -15.61
CA ASP A 6 -23.23 -60.71 -14.30
C ASP A 6 -23.47 -62.16 -13.92
N ALA A 7 -22.43 -62.79 -13.38
CA ALA A 7 -22.46 -64.21 -13.06
C ALA A 7 -23.48 -64.51 -11.95
N GLY A 8 -24.48 -65.35 -12.27
CA GLY A 8 -25.51 -65.76 -11.32
C GLY A 8 -26.76 -64.87 -11.30
N LYS A 9 -26.83 -63.86 -12.16
CA LYS A 9 -28.02 -63.02 -12.36
C LYS A 9 -28.45 -63.06 -13.83
N ASN A 10 -29.76 -63.00 -14.06
CA ASN A 10 -30.33 -63.12 -15.41
C ASN A 10 -30.70 -61.75 -16.02
N ASP A 11 -30.64 -60.70 -15.22
CA ASP A 11 -31.19 -59.37 -15.48
C ASP A 11 -30.21 -58.23 -15.19
N GLU A 12 -28.98 -58.54 -14.76
CA GLU A 12 -27.94 -57.54 -14.49
C GLU A 12 -26.78 -57.67 -15.49
N PHE A 13 -26.41 -56.53 -16.05
CA PHE A 13 -25.38 -56.40 -17.06
C PHE A 13 -24.49 -55.22 -16.71
N THR A 14 -23.19 -55.40 -16.87
CA THR A 14 -22.19 -54.36 -16.61
C THR A 14 -21.41 -54.09 -17.88
N ALA A 15 -21.19 -52.82 -18.21
CA ALA A 15 -20.29 -52.39 -19.28
C ALA A 15 -19.31 -51.35 -18.74
N THR A 16 -18.06 -51.44 -19.17
CA THR A 16 -16.98 -50.56 -18.70
C THR A 16 -16.29 -49.92 -19.89
N HIS A 17 -16.24 -48.59 -19.91
CA HIS A 17 -15.46 -47.85 -20.89
C HIS A 17 -14.33 -47.12 -20.18
N THR A 18 -13.10 -47.30 -20.65
CA THR A 18 -11.95 -46.53 -20.18
C THR A 18 -11.73 -45.37 -21.14
N LEU A 19 -11.80 -44.15 -20.62
CA LEU A 19 -11.57 -42.94 -21.41
C LEU A 19 -10.12 -42.90 -21.89
N VAL A 20 -9.90 -42.73 -23.19
CA VAL A 20 -8.58 -42.87 -23.82
C VAL A 20 -7.94 -41.56 -24.23
N GLY A 21 -8.68 -40.47 -24.23
CA GLY A 21 -8.11 -39.17 -24.48
C GLY A 21 -8.69 -38.41 -25.67
N THR A 22 -9.63 -39.02 -26.39
CA THR A 22 -10.16 -38.49 -27.67
C THR A 22 -11.65 -38.20 -27.60
N GLU A 23 -12.28 -38.58 -26.50
CA GLU A 23 -13.68 -38.29 -26.20
C GLU A 23 -13.88 -36.79 -26.06
N THR A 24 -15.07 -36.32 -26.45
CA THR A 24 -15.47 -34.92 -26.28
C THR A 24 -15.84 -34.67 -24.82
N GLU A 25 -15.44 -33.53 -24.27
CA GLU A 25 -15.85 -33.11 -22.93
C GLU A 25 -17.36 -32.97 -22.85
N ALA A 26 -17.95 -33.53 -21.80
CA ALA A 26 -19.39 -33.54 -21.62
C ALA A 26 -19.77 -34.01 -20.21
N THR A 27 -20.99 -33.68 -19.82
CA THR A 27 -21.66 -34.31 -18.68
C THR A 27 -22.62 -35.40 -19.17
N ILE A 28 -22.62 -36.53 -18.47
CA ILE A 28 -23.58 -37.62 -18.61
C ILE A 28 -24.51 -37.59 -17.41
N ASP A 29 -25.74 -37.13 -17.59
CA ASP A 29 -26.79 -37.05 -16.58
C ASP A 29 -28.21 -37.18 -17.20
N ALA A 30 -29.24 -36.91 -16.39
CA ALA A 30 -30.64 -37.03 -16.78
C ALA A 30 -31.09 -36.07 -17.92
N THR A 31 -30.23 -35.15 -18.36
CA THR A 31 -30.49 -34.17 -19.42
C THR A 31 -29.92 -34.58 -20.78
N ASN A 32 -29.14 -35.68 -20.87
CA ASN A 32 -28.57 -36.16 -22.13
C ASN A 32 -29.64 -36.39 -23.21
N ALA A 33 -29.49 -35.73 -24.36
CA ALA A 33 -30.47 -35.82 -25.45
C ALA A 33 -29.97 -36.60 -26.67
N THR A 34 -28.66 -36.86 -26.76
CA THR A 34 -28.03 -37.52 -27.92
C THR A 34 -27.26 -38.77 -27.48
N ALA A 35 -27.12 -39.71 -28.43
CA ALA A 35 -26.39 -40.96 -28.21
C ALA A 35 -24.87 -40.78 -28.20
N ASP A 36 -24.37 -39.57 -28.48
CA ASP A 36 -22.93 -39.30 -28.64
C ASP A 36 -22.16 -39.51 -27.33
N ASN A 37 -22.79 -39.22 -26.18
CA ASN A 37 -22.17 -39.29 -24.87
C ASN A 37 -22.58 -40.52 -24.06
N PHE A 38 -23.85 -40.95 -24.19
CA PHE A 38 -24.38 -42.13 -23.49
C PHE A 38 -25.52 -42.75 -24.28
N SER A 39 -25.48 -44.08 -24.44
CA SER A 39 -26.63 -44.83 -24.92
C SER A 39 -26.57 -46.28 -24.46
N VAL A 40 -27.73 -46.87 -24.19
CA VAL A 40 -27.92 -48.31 -24.02
C VAL A 40 -28.93 -48.76 -25.07
N SER A 41 -28.51 -49.64 -25.96
CA SER A 41 -29.32 -50.13 -27.07
C SER A 41 -29.16 -51.64 -27.24
N SER A 42 -29.94 -52.22 -28.16
CA SER A 42 -29.78 -53.62 -28.61
C SER A 42 -29.91 -54.65 -27.48
N PHE A 43 -30.79 -54.40 -26.52
CA PHE A 43 -31.17 -55.35 -25.49
C PHE A 43 -32.54 -55.92 -25.80
N SER A 44 -32.72 -57.22 -25.60
CA SER A 44 -33.99 -57.91 -25.76
C SER A 44 -34.21 -58.91 -24.66
N ASP A 45 -35.48 -59.25 -24.43
CA ASP A 45 -35.82 -60.31 -23.48
C ASP A 45 -35.54 -61.72 -24.06
N PRO A 46 -35.59 -62.80 -23.25
CA PRO A 46 -35.36 -64.16 -23.75
C PRO A 46 -36.36 -64.65 -24.82
N THR A 47 -37.48 -63.93 -24.99
CA THR A 47 -38.48 -64.23 -26.04
C THR A 47 -38.26 -63.41 -27.32
N GLY A 48 -37.25 -62.54 -27.34
CA GLY A 48 -36.84 -61.74 -28.50
C GLY A 48 -37.55 -60.39 -28.63
N ASN A 49 -38.19 -59.89 -27.58
CA ASN A 49 -38.76 -58.54 -27.63
C ASN A 49 -37.64 -57.50 -27.46
N GLU A 50 -37.38 -56.72 -28.50
CA GLU A 50 -36.37 -55.65 -28.50
C GLU A 50 -36.79 -54.47 -27.62
N GLY A 51 -35.86 -53.99 -26.80
CA GLY A 51 -35.99 -52.80 -25.97
C GLY A 51 -35.75 -51.51 -26.76
N SER A 52 -36.32 -50.41 -26.26
CA SER A 52 -36.05 -49.07 -26.80
C SER A 52 -34.70 -48.56 -26.31
N THR A 53 -33.99 -47.83 -27.18
CA THR A 53 -32.73 -47.18 -26.79
C THR A 53 -32.95 -46.21 -25.63
N VAL A 54 -32.08 -46.28 -24.63
CA VAL A 54 -32.05 -45.39 -23.48
C VAL A 54 -30.89 -44.43 -23.65
N LEU A 55 -31.16 -43.12 -23.59
CA LEU A 55 -30.17 -42.05 -23.80
C LEU A 55 -29.81 -41.28 -22.52
N ILE A 56 -30.54 -41.52 -21.44
CA ILE A 56 -30.32 -40.88 -20.14
C ILE A 56 -30.16 -41.93 -19.04
N PRO A 57 -29.20 -41.78 -18.11
CA PRO A 57 -29.16 -42.57 -16.89
C PRO A 57 -30.37 -42.26 -16.00
N THR A 58 -30.79 -43.23 -15.19
CA THR A 58 -31.89 -43.07 -14.23
C THR A 58 -31.46 -42.38 -12.94
N SER A 59 -30.16 -42.38 -12.63
CA SER A 59 -29.56 -41.71 -11.48
C SER A 59 -28.06 -41.50 -11.70
N GLY A 60 -27.47 -40.53 -10.99
CA GLY A 60 -26.05 -40.21 -11.08
C GLY A 60 -25.74 -39.20 -12.17
N SER A 61 -24.56 -38.60 -12.07
CA SER A 61 -23.97 -37.73 -13.07
C SER A 61 -22.47 -37.95 -13.10
N VAL A 62 -21.87 -37.97 -14.28
CA VAL A 62 -20.43 -38.01 -14.48
C VAL A 62 -20.05 -36.94 -15.49
N THR A 63 -19.17 -36.03 -15.10
CA THR A 63 -18.57 -35.06 -16.02
C THR A 63 -17.22 -35.57 -16.47
N TYR A 64 -17.01 -35.60 -17.78
CA TYR A 64 -15.70 -35.79 -18.38
C TYR A 64 -15.15 -34.43 -18.78
N ASP A 65 -14.04 -34.09 -18.16
CA ASP A 65 -13.34 -32.83 -18.34
C ASP A 65 -11.84 -33.12 -18.57
N ARG A 66 -11.26 -32.44 -19.55
CA ARG A 66 -9.87 -32.57 -19.97
C ARG A 66 -9.18 -31.20 -20.04
N THR A 67 -9.91 -30.13 -19.79
CA THR A 67 -9.44 -28.76 -19.97
C THR A 67 -8.90 -28.31 -18.63
N GLY A 68 -7.67 -27.80 -18.63
CA GLY A 68 -7.09 -27.25 -17.42
C GLY A 68 -7.75 -25.92 -17.06
N PRO A 69 -7.94 -25.63 -15.76
CA PRO A 69 -8.48 -24.35 -15.33
C PRO A 69 -7.54 -23.20 -15.71
N THR A 70 -8.08 -22.04 -16.11
CA THR A 70 -7.31 -20.81 -16.29
C THR A 70 -7.52 -19.87 -15.11
N VAL A 71 -6.55 -18.96 -14.91
CA VAL A 71 -6.70 -17.82 -13.99
C VAL A 71 -7.08 -16.62 -14.83
N ASP A 72 -8.32 -16.16 -14.68
CA ASP A 72 -8.93 -15.10 -15.49
C ASP A 72 -8.56 -13.71 -14.96
N ALA A 73 -8.37 -13.59 -13.64
CA ALA A 73 -7.95 -12.36 -13.00
C ALA A 73 -7.14 -12.64 -11.73
N VAL A 74 -6.27 -11.69 -11.41
CA VAL A 74 -5.52 -11.64 -10.14
C VAL A 74 -5.65 -10.26 -9.54
N ALA A 75 -5.78 -10.21 -8.22
CA ALA A 75 -5.77 -9.00 -7.42
C ALA A 75 -4.75 -9.18 -6.31
N ILE A 76 -3.93 -8.16 -6.04
CA ILE A 76 -2.96 -8.22 -4.94
C ILE A 76 -3.02 -6.92 -4.14
N THR A 77 -3.16 -7.07 -2.83
CA THR A 77 -3.24 -5.96 -1.88
C THR A 77 -2.38 -6.26 -0.66
N SER A 78 -2.03 -5.21 0.07
CA SER A 78 -1.46 -5.32 1.41
C SER A 78 -2.52 -4.94 2.45
N THR A 79 -2.52 -5.65 3.58
CA THR A 79 -3.44 -5.41 4.69
C THR A 79 -3.01 -4.26 5.58
N SER A 80 -2.12 -3.36 5.14
CA SER A 80 -1.65 -2.35 6.07
C SER A 80 -2.80 -1.43 6.49
N THR A 81 -2.69 -0.90 7.70
CA THR A 81 -3.76 -0.15 8.36
C THR A 81 -3.22 1.18 8.88
N GLY A 82 -4.06 2.22 8.90
CA GLY A 82 -3.70 3.55 9.41
C GLY A 82 -4.27 4.70 8.58
N THR A 83 -4.05 5.94 9.04
CA THR A 83 -4.39 7.15 8.28
C THR A 83 -3.43 7.34 7.11
N ASN A 84 -3.93 7.67 5.91
CA ASN A 84 -3.13 7.93 4.69
C ASN A 84 -2.30 6.75 4.17
N TYR A 85 -2.64 5.53 4.59
CA TYR A 85 -2.08 4.30 4.04
C TYR A 85 -2.51 4.08 2.58
N ASN A 86 -1.65 3.45 1.79
CA ASN A 86 -1.92 3.04 0.43
C ASN A 86 -1.73 1.52 0.27
N ALA A 87 -2.81 0.80 -0.06
CA ALA A 87 -2.86 -0.65 -0.28
C ALA A 87 -1.85 -1.23 -1.27
N LEU A 88 -1.26 -0.34 -2.07
CA LEU A 88 -0.21 -0.65 -3.04
C LEU A 88 1.18 -0.76 -2.42
N TYR A 89 1.35 -0.37 -1.15
CA TYR A 89 2.60 -0.40 -0.42
C TYR A 89 2.49 -1.30 0.80
N ALA A 90 3.57 -1.96 1.19
CA ALA A 90 3.58 -2.87 2.31
C ALA A 90 4.90 -2.79 3.09
N LYS A 91 4.80 -2.79 4.41
CA LYS A 91 5.92 -2.76 5.35
C LYS A 91 6.03 -4.04 6.16
N ASP A 92 7.00 -4.06 7.08
CA ASP A 92 7.17 -5.16 8.04
C ASP A 92 5.88 -5.45 8.83
N GLY A 93 5.52 -6.73 8.91
CA GLY A 93 4.34 -7.19 9.65
C GLY A 93 3.03 -7.13 8.86
N ASP A 94 2.99 -6.45 7.72
CA ASP A 94 1.79 -6.44 6.87
C ASP A 94 1.58 -7.80 6.20
N ILE A 95 0.34 -8.09 5.80
CA ILE A 95 -0.02 -9.30 5.08
C ILE A 95 -0.27 -8.93 3.63
N VAL A 96 0.40 -9.61 2.71
CA VAL A 96 0.08 -9.55 1.29
C VAL A 96 -1.00 -10.56 1.00
N VAL A 97 -2.10 -10.10 0.40
CA VAL A 97 -3.26 -10.90 0.01
C VAL A 97 -3.30 -10.92 -1.52
N LEU A 98 -3.04 -12.09 -2.10
CA LEU A 98 -3.23 -12.35 -3.53
C LEU A 98 -4.56 -13.10 -3.70
N THR A 99 -5.50 -12.51 -4.43
CA THR A 99 -6.77 -13.12 -4.80
C THR A 99 -6.73 -13.53 -6.27
N ILE A 100 -7.24 -14.71 -6.59
CA ILE A 100 -7.32 -15.23 -7.96
C ILE A 100 -8.76 -15.62 -8.28
N TYR A 101 -9.13 -15.46 -9.56
CA TYR A 101 -10.41 -15.87 -10.11
C TYR A 101 -10.16 -16.88 -11.23
N THR A 102 -10.77 -18.05 -11.14
CA THR A 102 -10.58 -19.12 -12.12
C THR A 102 -11.76 -19.29 -13.07
N SER A 103 -11.47 -19.79 -14.27
CA SER A 103 -12.45 -20.07 -15.32
C SER A 103 -13.51 -21.09 -14.90
N GLU A 104 -13.19 -21.92 -13.92
CA GLU A 104 -14.03 -22.98 -13.39
C GLU A 104 -13.72 -23.30 -11.92
N GLU A 105 -14.46 -24.25 -11.33
CA GLU A 105 -14.22 -24.76 -9.98
C GLU A 105 -12.85 -25.43 -9.90
N ILE A 106 -12.07 -25.13 -8.87
CA ILE A 106 -10.81 -25.81 -8.61
C ILE A 106 -10.82 -26.56 -7.28
N SER A 107 -10.14 -27.71 -7.25
CA SER A 107 -10.00 -28.53 -6.04
C SER A 107 -8.79 -28.12 -5.21
N THR A 108 -7.72 -27.67 -5.87
CA THR A 108 -6.48 -27.26 -5.21
C THR A 108 -5.89 -26.02 -5.86
N ALA A 109 -5.51 -25.06 -5.02
CA ALA A 109 -4.73 -23.90 -5.39
C ALA A 109 -3.41 -23.94 -4.60
N THR A 110 -2.28 -23.70 -5.25
CA THR A 110 -0.96 -23.70 -4.61
C THR A 110 -0.12 -22.54 -5.12
N ALA A 111 0.69 -21.95 -4.25
CA ALA A 111 1.67 -20.95 -4.62
C ALA A 111 3.06 -21.58 -4.58
N THR A 112 3.73 -21.61 -5.74
CA THR A 112 5.14 -22.01 -5.85
C THR A 112 6.07 -20.83 -5.54
N LYS A 113 5.53 -19.60 -5.53
CA LYS A 113 6.21 -18.39 -5.09
C LYS A 113 5.18 -17.35 -4.61
N LEU A 114 5.42 -16.72 -3.48
CA LEU A 114 4.78 -15.47 -3.03
C LEU A 114 5.79 -14.76 -2.13
N LEU A 115 6.13 -13.52 -2.45
CA LEU A 115 7.24 -12.80 -1.80
C LEU A 115 8.56 -13.59 -1.84
N GLY A 116 8.87 -14.20 -2.99
CA GLY A 116 10.18 -14.82 -3.22
C GLY A 116 10.27 -16.33 -3.00
N ASP A 117 9.38 -16.96 -2.23
CA ASP A 117 9.40 -18.40 -1.90
C ASP A 117 7.98 -18.99 -1.71
N ASN A 118 7.88 -20.29 -1.42
CA ASN A 118 6.62 -21.03 -1.21
C ASN A 118 6.31 -21.37 0.26
N THR A 119 6.93 -20.69 1.21
CA THR A 119 6.81 -20.98 2.65
C THR A 119 5.85 -20.03 3.35
N ASN A 120 5.18 -20.52 4.41
CA ASN A 120 4.27 -19.73 5.24
C ASN A 120 3.16 -19.00 4.45
N ILE A 121 2.68 -19.61 3.37
CA ILE A 121 1.56 -19.12 2.59
C ILE A 121 0.30 -19.85 3.06
N THR A 122 -0.71 -19.09 3.46
CA THR A 122 -2.04 -19.65 3.75
C THR A 122 -2.89 -19.52 2.50
N VAL A 123 -3.55 -20.61 2.10
CA VAL A 123 -4.37 -20.68 0.88
C VAL A 123 -5.78 -21.12 1.24
N ALA A 124 -6.78 -20.39 0.77
CA ALA A 124 -8.18 -20.68 1.07
C ALA A 124 -9.11 -20.29 -0.09
N ALA A 125 -10.15 -21.10 -0.32
CA ALA A 125 -11.28 -20.71 -1.15
C ALA A 125 -12.16 -19.73 -0.37
N THR A 126 -12.67 -18.71 -1.05
CA THR A 126 -13.49 -17.64 -0.45
C THR A 126 -14.96 -17.72 -0.86
N ASP A 127 -15.27 -18.45 -1.92
CA ASP A 127 -16.60 -18.57 -2.52
C ASP A 127 -17.13 -20.01 -2.43
N ALA A 128 -16.85 -20.73 -1.35
CA ALA A 128 -17.38 -22.08 -1.17
C ALA A 128 -18.93 -22.08 -1.27
N PRO A 129 -19.54 -23.04 -2.00
CA PRO A 129 -18.92 -24.24 -2.57
C PRO A 129 -18.43 -24.10 -4.02
N THR A 130 -18.51 -22.93 -4.66
CA THR A 130 -18.11 -22.80 -6.08
C THR A 130 -16.60 -22.87 -6.27
N ASN A 131 -15.80 -22.50 -5.26
CA ASN A 131 -14.35 -22.61 -5.22
C ASN A 131 -13.65 -22.06 -6.49
N ARG A 132 -14.15 -20.94 -7.01
CA ARG A 132 -13.57 -20.23 -8.16
C ARG A 132 -12.75 -19.00 -7.74
N THR A 133 -12.84 -18.63 -6.47
CA THR A 133 -12.16 -17.47 -5.91
C THR A 133 -11.29 -17.91 -4.74
N TRP A 134 -9.99 -17.70 -4.87
CA TRP A 134 -9.01 -18.18 -3.88
C TRP A 134 -8.09 -17.06 -3.42
N THR A 135 -7.76 -17.07 -2.14
CA THR A 135 -6.81 -16.13 -1.54
C THR A 135 -5.54 -16.84 -1.09
N PHE A 136 -4.40 -16.22 -1.34
CA PHE A 136 -3.10 -16.56 -0.83
C PHE A 136 -2.63 -15.42 0.08
N THR A 137 -2.36 -15.72 1.35
CA THR A 137 -1.91 -14.70 2.30
C THR A 137 -0.52 -15.04 2.81
N LYS A 138 0.38 -14.05 2.80
CA LYS A 138 1.72 -14.18 3.40
C LYS A 138 2.12 -12.91 4.13
N THR A 139 2.60 -13.06 5.36
CA THR A 139 3.10 -11.94 6.17
C THR A 139 4.50 -11.53 5.70
N ILE A 140 4.71 -10.22 5.57
CA ILE A 140 6.02 -9.63 5.32
C ILE A 140 6.82 -9.64 6.61
N ALA A 141 8.05 -10.11 6.49
CA ALA A 141 9.03 -10.13 7.57
C ALA A 141 10.37 -9.57 7.06
N SER A 142 10.87 -8.52 7.69
CA SER A 142 12.03 -7.75 7.23
C SER A 142 13.27 -8.62 7.12
N ALA A 143 13.48 -9.54 8.06
CA ALA A 143 14.65 -10.40 8.08
C ALA A 143 14.74 -11.32 6.85
N THR A 144 13.61 -11.83 6.34
CA THR A 144 13.58 -12.76 5.21
C THR A 144 13.32 -12.05 3.88
N HIS A 145 12.68 -10.88 3.90
CA HIS A 145 12.26 -10.16 2.70
C HIS A 145 13.06 -8.87 2.45
N ALA A 146 14.16 -8.62 3.17
CA ALA A 146 15.02 -7.44 2.97
C ALA A 146 15.45 -7.24 1.50
N ALA A 147 15.70 -8.32 0.77
CA ALA A 147 16.09 -8.26 -0.65
C ALA A 147 14.96 -7.80 -1.59
N LEU A 148 13.72 -7.72 -1.09
CA LEU A 148 12.55 -7.28 -1.85
C LEU A 148 12.18 -5.81 -1.58
N THR A 149 12.92 -5.10 -0.72
CA THR A 149 12.64 -3.66 -0.49
C THR A 149 12.73 -2.87 -1.80
N ASN A 150 11.80 -1.95 -2.01
CA ASN A 150 11.62 -1.18 -3.23
C ASN A 150 11.39 -2.04 -4.49
N THR A 151 10.86 -3.27 -4.32
CA THR A 151 10.51 -4.16 -5.43
C THR A 151 9.05 -4.58 -5.36
N VAL A 152 8.54 -5.07 -6.50
CA VAL A 152 7.21 -5.64 -6.60
C VAL A 152 7.19 -7.06 -6.03
N ALA A 153 6.17 -7.35 -5.24
CA ALA A 153 5.86 -8.70 -4.75
C ALA A 153 5.68 -9.69 -5.91
N ALA A 154 6.66 -10.57 -6.13
CA ALA A 154 6.57 -11.64 -7.11
C ALA A 154 5.74 -12.81 -6.58
N PHE A 155 4.90 -13.39 -7.44
CA PHE A 155 4.14 -14.60 -7.15
C PHE A 155 4.14 -15.58 -8.33
N ASN A 156 3.87 -16.85 -8.06
CA ASN A 156 3.68 -17.90 -9.05
C ASN A 156 2.72 -18.94 -8.44
N ILE A 157 1.70 -19.30 -9.21
CA ILE A 157 0.57 -20.09 -8.75
C ILE A 157 0.32 -21.27 -9.68
N SER A 158 -0.22 -22.34 -9.11
CA SER A 158 -0.72 -23.51 -9.82
C SER A 158 -2.13 -23.81 -9.32
N VAL A 159 -3.02 -24.09 -10.26
CA VAL A 159 -4.42 -24.43 -10.01
C VAL A 159 -4.72 -25.80 -10.59
N THR A 160 -5.54 -26.61 -9.91
CA THR A 160 -5.97 -27.92 -10.37
C THR A 160 -7.46 -28.09 -10.12
N ASP A 161 -8.19 -28.55 -11.13
CA ASP A 161 -9.62 -28.81 -11.07
C ASP A 161 -9.97 -30.08 -10.25
N PRO A 162 -11.25 -30.44 -10.09
CA PRO A 162 -11.67 -31.68 -9.40
C PRO A 162 -11.28 -32.99 -10.08
N VAL A 163 -11.05 -33.01 -11.39
CA VAL A 163 -10.68 -34.23 -12.14
C VAL A 163 -9.16 -34.39 -12.30
N GLY A 164 -8.40 -33.40 -11.85
CA GLY A 164 -6.94 -33.42 -11.79
C GLY A 164 -6.25 -32.72 -12.95
N ASN A 165 -6.96 -31.99 -13.84
CA ASN A 165 -6.25 -31.18 -14.83
C ASN A 165 -5.66 -29.96 -14.12
N SER A 166 -4.38 -29.72 -14.35
CA SER A 166 -3.63 -28.65 -13.71
C SER A 166 -3.14 -27.63 -14.73
N SER A 167 -3.16 -26.37 -14.33
CA SER A 167 -2.47 -25.29 -15.03
C SER A 167 -1.45 -24.65 -14.09
N THR A 168 -0.19 -24.65 -14.52
CA THR A 168 0.87 -23.82 -13.96
C THR A 168 1.11 -22.67 -14.92
N ALA A 169 1.34 -21.45 -14.44
CA ALA A 169 1.90 -20.45 -15.34
C ALA A 169 2.82 -19.45 -14.67
N ASP A 170 3.97 -19.26 -15.31
CA ASP A 170 4.77 -18.04 -15.21
C ASP A 170 4.04 -16.82 -15.82
N ALA A 171 2.96 -17.05 -16.57
CA ALA A 171 2.17 -16.01 -17.24
C ALA A 171 1.19 -15.27 -16.33
N TYR A 172 0.89 -15.79 -15.13
CA TYR A 172 -0.11 -15.17 -14.24
C TYR A 172 0.42 -14.02 -13.38
N GLN A 173 1.66 -13.59 -13.60
CA GLN A 173 2.36 -12.59 -12.78
C GLN A 173 1.84 -11.16 -12.93
N SER A 174 1.04 -10.87 -13.96
CA SER A 174 0.41 -9.55 -14.14
C SER A 174 -0.81 -9.70 -15.04
N LEU A 175 -1.96 -9.98 -14.42
CA LEU A 175 -3.27 -9.88 -15.07
C LEU A 175 -3.95 -8.58 -14.65
N SER A 176 -4.92 -8.12 -15.46
CA SER A 176 -5.58 -6.82 -15.31
C SER A 176 -6.33 -6.70 -13.97
N GLY A 177 -5.65 -6.15 -12.96
CA GLY A 177 -6.25 -5.67 -11.73
C GLY A 177 -6.37 -4.14 -11.77
N THR A 178 -7.58 -3.62 -11.91
CA THR A 178 -7.87 -2.19 -11.68
C THR A 178 -9.19 -2.09 -10.95
N GLY A 179 -9.20 -1.39 -9.80
CA GLY A 179 -10.39 -1.23 -8.97
C GLY A 179 -10.49 -2.31 -7.89
N ASP A 180 -11.57 -2.30 -7.12
CA ASP A 180 -11.83 -3.25 -6.03
C ASP A 180 -12.56 -4.49 -6.59
N ILE A 181 -11.80 -5.53 -6.94
CA ILE A 181 -12.29 -6.75 -7.57
C ILE A 181 -12.82 -7.73 -6.51
N ASN A 182 -12.31 -7.68 -5.28
CA ASN A 182 -12.70 -8.56 -4.18
C ASN A 182 -13.82 -8.01 -3.27
N GLY A 183 -14.21 -6.73 -3.44
CA GLY A 183 -15.28 -6.07 -2.71
C GLY A 183 -14.91 -5.68 -1.27
N ASP A 184 -13.61 -5.55 -0.94
CA ASP A 184 -13.15 -5.18 0.39
C ASP A 184 -13.09 -3.65 0.64
N GLY A 185 -13.43 -2.86 -0.38
CA GLY A 185 -13.40 -1.40 -0.36
C GLY A 185 -12.04 -0.81 -0.71
N VAL A 186 -11.06 -1.62 -1.11
CA VAL A 186 -9.69 -1.24 -1.44
C VAL A 186 -9.44 -1.45 -2.93
N ALA A 187 -8.78 -0.48 -3.60
CA ALA A 187 -8.44 -0.65 -5.00
C ALA A 187 -7.30 -1.67 -5.16
N ASP A 188 -7.57 -2.76 -5.86
CA ASP A 188 -6.59 -3.75 -6.27
C ASP A 188 -5.69 -3.21 -7.39
N ASN A 189 -4.46 -3.72 -7.42
CA ASN A 189 -3.47 -3.37 -8.42
C ASN A 189 -3.33 -4.43 -9.52
N ALA A 190 -2.64 -4.07 -10.61
CA ALA A 190 -2.32 -4.94 -11.73
C ALA A 190 -1.23 -5.99 -11.38
N GLY A 191 -1.47 -6.80 -10.36
CA GLY A 191 -0.56 -7.85 -9.89
C GLY A 191 0.69 -7.33 -9.17
N THR A 192 0.69 -6.11 -8.64
CA THR A 192 1.86 -5.58 -7.91
C THR A 192 1.52 -4.91 -6.58
N VAL A 193 2.26 -5.28 -5.52
CA VAL A 193 2.40 -4.53 -4.27
C VAL A 193 3.87 -4.18 -4.13
N THR A 194 4.20 -2.92 -3.88
CA THR A 194 5.57 -2.48 -3.62
C THR A 194 5.90 -2.71 -2.16
N ILE A 195 6.94 -3.51 -1.91
CA ILE A 195 7.42 -3.75 -0.56
C ILE A 195 8.41 -2.65 -0.21
N ASP A 196 8.19 -1.98 0.90
CA ASP A 196 9.05 -0.92 1.40
C ASP A 196 9.37 -1.19 2.87
N LEU A 197 10.62 -1.53 3.14
CA LEU A 197 11.12 -1.85 4.48
C LEU A 197 12.11 -0.79 4.97
N THR A 198 12.25 0.31 4.23
CA THR A 198 13.16 1.39 4.58
C THR A 198 12.42 2.45 5.39
N ASN A 199 13.11 3.04 6.35
CA ASN A 199 12.55 4.18 7.07
C ASN A 199 13.00 5.47 6.37
N PRO A 200 12.12 6.46 6.24
CA PRO A 200 12.50 7.76 5.74
C PRO A 200 13.51 8.43 6.68
N ASN A 201 14.49 9.14 6.13
CA ASN A 201 15.58 9.77 6.89
C ASN A 201 16.03 11.11 6.27
N PHE A 202 16.79 11.88 7.06
CA PHE A 202 17.41 13.15 6.61
C PHE A 202 18.93 13.05 6.39
N SER A 203 19.51 11.85 6.45
CA SER A 203 20.95 11.64 6.24
C SER A 203 21.32 11.41 4.77
N ASP A 204 20.35 11.08 3.93
CA ASP A 204 20.58 10.83 2.51
C ASP A 204 20.90 12.11 1.73
N ALA A 205 21.68 11.95 0.65
CA ALA A 205 22.11 13.07 -0.16
C ALA A 205 20.91 13.84 -0.76
N GLY A 206 20.87 15.15 -0.52
CA GLY A 206 19.80 16.03 -0.99
C GLY A 206 18.59 16.12 -0.06
N ALA A 207 18.58 15.42 1.07
CA ALA A 207 17.69 15.73 2.19
C ALA A 207 18.15 17.01 2.90
N TYR A 208 17.20 17.79 3.43
CA TYR A 208 17.47 19.01 4.17
C TYR A 208 16.33 19.35 5.13
N VAL A 209 16.64 20.14 6.15
CA VAL A 209 15.71 20.77 7.08
C VAL A 209 16.23 22.17 7.37
N ARG A 210 15.51 23.18 6.87
CA ARG A 210 15.93 24.58 6.90
C ARG A 210 14.85 25.45 7.53
N ILE A 211 15.26 26.40 8.36
CA ILE A 211 14.35 27.32 9.05
C ILE A 211 14.76 28.76 8.80
N ALA A 212 13.79 29.63 8.54
CA ALA A 212 14.04 31.06 8.36
C ALA A 212 12.84 31.88 8.82
N SER A 213 13.07 33.10 9.26
CA SER A 213 12.03 34.09 9.49
C SER A 213 11.87 35.02 8.29
N ASN A 214 10.75 35.75 8.23
CA ASN A 214 10.56 36.87 7.32
C ASN A 214 11.01 38.21 7.92
N ASN A 215 11.91 38.21 8.90
CA ASN A 215 12.42 39.45 9.46
C ASN A 215 13.28 40.18 8.41
N ASP A 216 12.97 41.45 8.16
CA ASP A 216 13.60 42.24 7.09
C ASP A 216 15.09 42.53 7.33
N THR A 217 15.58 42.39 8.57
CA THR A 217 16.97 42.71 8.92
C THR A 217 17.88 41.48 8.94
N ASP A 218 17.37 40.35 9.44
CA ASP A 218 18.11 39.11 9.56
C ASP A 218 17.13 37.91 9.59
N PRO A 219 17.18 36.99 8.62
CA PRO A 219 16.28 35.83 8.58
C PRO A 219 16.50 34.83 9.72
N THR A 220 17.58 34.98 10.51
CA THR A 220 17.84 34.19 11.72
C THR A 220 17.23 34.81 12.97
N LEU A 221 16.58 35.98 12.88
CA LEU A 221 15.93 36.64 14.01
C LEU A 221 14.42 36.75 13.77
N ALA A 222 13.60 36.67 14.82
CA ALA A 222 12.16 36.87 14.72
C ALA A 222 11.65 37.73 15.88
N VAL A 223 10.67 38.59 15.61
CA VAL A 223 9.93 39.38 16.59
C VAL A 223 8.42 39.10 16.46
N PRO A 224 7.57 39.52 17.41
CA PRO A 224 6.12 39.37 17.27
C PRO A 224 5.60 39.89 15.92
N GLY A 225 4.80 39.09 15.21
CA GLY A 225 4.29 39.37 13.87
C GLY A 225 5.17 38.85 12.73
N ASN A 226 6.40 38.39 12.99
CA ASN A 226 7.18 37.68 11.98
C ASN A 226 6.66 36.25 11.77
N ARG A 227 6.73 35.79 10.53
CA ARG A 227 6.49 34.42 10.12
C ARG A 227 7.79 33.63 10.14
N VAL A 228 7.80 32.51 10.82
CA VAL A 228 8.89 31.53 10.81
C VAL A 228 8.46 30.38 9.91
N THR A 229 9.29 30.08 8.92
CA THR A 229 9.04 29.09 7.88
C THR A 229 10.05 27.96 8.02
N LEU A 230 9.56 26.72 8.06
CA LEU A 230 10.33 25.49 8.04
C LEU A 230 10.13 24.81 6.69
N SER A 231 11.22 24.50 5.99
CA SER A 231 11.20 23.77 4.72
C SER A 231 12.08 22.54 4.80
N PHE A 232 11.62 21.42 4.27
CA PHE A 232 12.37 20.18 4.34
C PHE A 232 12.07 19.21 3.19
N LYS A 233 13.06 18.36 2.93
CA LYS A 233 12.99 17.22 2.01
C LYS A 233 13.58 16.00 2.70
N VAL A 234 12.88 14.88 2.60
CA VAL A 234 13.26 13.59 3.20
C VAL A 234 13.86 12.68 2.12
N SER A 235 14.51 11.58 2.52
CA SER A 235 15.13 10.58 1.63
C SER A 235 14.18 10.00 0.58
N GLU A 236 12.88 9.97 0.87
CA GLU A 236 11.86 9.35 0.03
C GLU A 236 10.49 10.03 0.17
N PRO A 237 9.51 9.74 -0.71
CA PRO A 237 8.17 10.28 -0.60
C PRO A 237 7.46 9.87 0.69
N ILE A 238 7.08 10.85 1.50
CA ILE A 238 6.35 10.64 2.76
C ILE A 238 4.86 10.94 2.65
N GLN A 239 4.09 10.43 3.62
CA GLN A 239 2.74 10.91 3.91
C GLN A 239 2.81 12.34 4.48
N GLU A 240 1.65 13.00 4.62
CA GLU A 240 1.60 14.32 5.25
C GLU A 240 2.16 14.28 6.68
N PRO A 241 3.25 15.02 6.95
CA PRO A 241 3.89 15.03 8.25
C PRO A 241 3.15 15.92 9.24
N THR A 242 3.36 15.65 10.53
CA THR A 242 2.95 16.55 11.61
C THR A 242 4.14 17.43 11.99
N VAL A 243 3.95 18.75 11.94
CA VAL A 243 5.03 19.72 12.18
C VAL A 243 4.64 20.70 13.28
N THR A 244 5.59 20.98 14.18
CA THR A 244 5.48 22.07 15.14
C THR A 244 6.62 23.07 15.00
N ILE A 245 6.34 24.34 15.23
CA ILE A 245 7.30 25.45 15.29
C ILE A 245 6.96 26.25 16.54
N ALA A 246 7.95 26.63 17.34
CA ALA A 246 7.77 27.29 18.63
C ALA A 246 6.80 26.52 19.57
N THR A 247 6.82 25.19 19.52
CA THR A 247 5.90 24.27 20.24
C THR A 247 4.42 24.34 19.83
N GLN A 248 4.09 25.13 18.80
CA GLN A 248 2.75 25.24 18.25
C GLN A 248 2.60 24.40 16.99
N ALA A 249 1.38 23.93 16.70
CA ALA A 249 1.08 23.26 15.45
C ALA A 249 1.33 24.22 14.28
N ALA A 250 2.23 23.83 13.38
CA ALA A 250 2.57 24.66 12.23
C ALA A 250 1.52 24.52 11.13
N VAL A 251 1.32 25.58 10.37
CA VAL A 251 0.38 25.60 9.25
C VAL A 251 1.10 25.12 8.00
N LYS A 252 0.57 24.07 7.35
CA LYS A 252 1.07 23.61 6.06
C LYS A 252 0.91 24.73 5.04
N GLN A 253 2.03 25.17 4.46
CA GLN A 253 2.01 25.99 3.27
C GLN A 253 1.81 25.05 2.09
N THR A 254 0.60 24.98 1.55
CA THR A 254 0.32 24.19 0.36
C THR A 254 1.34 24.55 -0.72
N PRO A 255 2.00 23.58 -1.37
CA PRO A 255 2.71 23.87 -2.60
C PRO A 255 1.65 24.38 -3.58
N ALA A 256 1.71 25.65 -3.96
CA ALA A 256 1.05 26.08 -5.17
C ALA A 256 1.82 25.40 -6.32
N ASP A 257 1.24 24.40 -6.99
CA ASP A 257 1.58 24.23 -8.41
C ASP A 257 0.68 25.21 -9.19
N ALA A 258 1.26 26.04 -10.06
CA ALA A 258 1.42 25.63 -11.46
C ALA A 258 2.84 25.72 -12.05
N SER A 259 3.91 26.08 -11.31
CA SER A 259 5.22 26.36 -11.96
C SER A 259 6.50 26.12 -11.11
N GLY A 260 6.69 24.95 -10.48
CA GLY A 260 8.06 24.42 -10.33
C GLY A 260 8.71 24.31 -8.95
N ILE A 261 7.99 23.91 -7.89
CA ILE A 261 8.63 23.20 -6.76
C ILE A 261 8.37 21.69 -6.94
N PRO A 262 9.39 20.81 -6.79
CA PRO A 262 9.17 19.37 -6.86
C PRO A 262 8.12 18.90 -5.84
N THR A 263 7.29 17.91 -6.18
CA THR A 263 6.22 17.34 -5.33
C THR A 263 6.70 16.74 -4.00
N ASP A 264 8.02 16.70 -3.79
CA ASP A 264 8.68 15.96 -2.73
C ASP A 264 9.28 16.91 -1.65
N THR A 265 8.81 18.16 -1.59
CA THR A 265 9.22 19.17 -0.59
C THR A 265 8.04 19.61 0.26
N TRP A 266 8.28 19.77 1.56
CA TRP A 266 7.29 20.21 2.54
C TRP A 266 7.65 21.58 3.10
N VAL A 267 6.65 22.46 3.21
CA VAL A 267 6.81 23.80 3.75
C VAL A 267 5.71 24.05 4.79
N TYR A 268 6.11 24.46 5.98
CA TYR A 268 5.23 24.80 7.09
C TYR A 268 5.64 26.14 7.67
N TYR A 269 4.70 26.87 8.24
CA TYR A 269 5.00 28.13 8.92
C TYR A 269 4.25 28.30 10.22
N TYR A 270 4.75 29.20 11.05
CA TYR A 270 4.08 29.71 12.24
C TYR A 270 4.29 31.22 12.33
N ASP A 271 3.22 31.96 12.61
CA ASP A 271 3.27 33.41 12.81
C ASP A 271 3.51 33.68 14.31
N MET A 272 4.67 34.25 14.64
CA MET A 272 5.07 34.54 16.01
C MET A 272 4.19 35.62 16.63
N THR A 273 3.93 35.50 17.93
CA THR A 273 3.06 36.37 18.71
C THR A 273 3.79 36.86 19.97
N GLU A 274 3.07 37.56 20.85
CA GLU A 274 3.62 37.97 22.16
C GLU A 274 3.69 36.81 23.18
N ASN A 275 3.09 35.66 22.85
CA ASN A 275 2.93 34.54 23.79
C ASN A 275 4.13 33.60 23.83
N GLU A 276 4.93 33.54 22.77
CA GLU A 276 6.11 32.68 22.71
C GLU A 276 7.20 33.18 23.66
N THR A 277 8.00 32.25 24.16
CA THR A 277 9.18 32.56 24.99
C THR A 277 10.34 32.97 24.08
N GLY A 278 11.10 33.99 24.47
CA GLY A 278 12.33 34.38 23.78
C GLY A 278 13.39 33.28 23.77
N GLY A 279 14.26 33.32 22.76
CA GLY A 279 15.33 32.35 22.55
C GLY A 279 15.20 31.59 21.24
N THR A 280 16.04 30.56 21.06
CA THR A 280 16.03 29.74 19.84
C THR A 280 14.70 29.02 19.65
N ILE A 281 14.12 29.16 18.46
CA ILE A 281 12.85 28.56 18.09
C ILE A 281 13.06 27.06 17.85
N ALA A 282 12.41 26.25 18.69
CA ALA A 282 12.35 24.80 18.50
C ALA A 282 11.34 24.43 17.40
N PHE A 283 11.63 23.36 16.66
CA PHE A 283 10.68 22.71 15.76
C PHE A 283 10.71 21.19 15.97
N SER A 284 9.68 20.52 15.46
CA SER A 284 9.62 19.06 15.45
C SER A 284 8.84 18.57 14.23
N ILE A 285 9.37 17.56 13.54
CA ILE A 285 8.75 16.93 12.37
C ILE A 285 8.56 15.44 12.68
N THR A 286 7.31 14.99 12.72
CA THR A 286 6.96 13.57 12.77
C THR A 286 6.47 13.12 11.40
N TYR A 287 7.06 12.06 10.86
CA TYR A 287 6.87 11.67 9.46
C TYR A 287 6.97 10.15 9.28
N ALA A 288 6.28 9.66 8.25
CA ALA A 288 6.27 8.26 7.82
C ALA A 288 6.18 8.20 6.29
N ASP A 289 6.75 7.16 5.68
CA ASP A 289 6.64 6.94 4.23
C ASP A 289 5.21 6.49 3.83
N ARG A 290 5.02 6.19 2.53
CA ARG A 290 3.73 5.73 2.00
C ARG A 290 3.31 4.32 2.45
N ALA A 291 4.27 3.45 2.76
CA ALA A 291 4.01 2.15 3.38
C ALA A 291 3.67 2.28 4.88
N GLY A 292 3.97 3.43 5.48
CA GLY A 292 3.79 3.73 6.88
C GLY A 292 4.99 3.31 7.73
N ASN A 293 6.20 3.17 7.17
CA ASN A 293 7.41 3.08 7.99
C ASN A 293 7.68 4.46 8.57
N SER A 294 7.78 4.52 9.90
CA SER A 294 7.97 5.78 10.64
C SER A 294 9.40 5.87 11.15
N ALA A 295 9.94 7.08 11.18
CA ALA A 295 11.19 7.32 11.89
C ALA A 295 11.02 7.03 13.39
N ALA A 296 12.07 6.53 14.04
CA ALA A 296 12.03 6.16 15.46
C ALA A 296 11.82 7.37 16.40
N ALA A 297 12.18 8.57 15.93
CA ALA A 297 12.01 9.82 16.66
C ALA A 297 11.64 10.95 15.68
N ALA A 298 11.00 11.99 16.21
CA ALA A 298 10.74 13.20 15.43
C ALA A 298 12.06 13.94 15.14
N GLN A 299 12.16 14.52 13.95
CA GLN A 299 13.30 15.34 13.56
C GLN A 299 13.19 16.74 14.19
N ALA A 300 14.22 17.15 14.92
CA ALA A 300 14.29 18.46 15.60
C ALA A 300 15.63 19.18 15.38
N ALA A 301 16.47 18.67 14.47
CA ALA A 301 17.75 19.27 14.11
C ALA A 301 17.73 19.78 12.67
N LEU A 302 18.43 20.88 12.43
CA LEU A 302 18.65 21.39 11.09
C LEU A 302 19.57 20.45 10.31
N VAL A 303 19.34 20.39 9.00
CA VAL A 303 20.13 19.58 8.07
C VAL A 303 20.36 20.40 6.82
N ASP A 304 21.62 20.61 6.47
CA ASP A 304 22.00 21.43 5.31
C ASP A 304 21.38 22.84 5.34
N ASP A 305 21.42 23.48 6.52
CA ASP A 305 21.02 24.87 6.74
C ASP A 305 22.27 25.70 7.06
N SER A 306 22.66 26.58 6.14
CA SER A 306 23.83 27.45 6.29
C SER A 306 23.57 28.67 7.18
N ASP A 307 22.31 29.07 7.31
CA ASP A 307 21.93 30.29 8.03
C ASP A 307 21.79 30.00 9.52
N GLY A 308 21.36 28.79 9.87
CA GLY A 308 21.28 28.30 11.24
C GLY A 308 19.91 28.52 11.87
N ALA A 309 19.83 28.36 13.19
CA ALA A 309 18.54 28.41 13.88
C ALA A 309 18.00 29.84 14.00
N VAL A 310 16.68 29.99 13.98
CA VAL A 310 16.01 31.27 14.22
C VAL A 310 15.91 31.54 15.73
N VAL A 311 16.24 32.76 16.16
CA VAL A 311 16.11 33.25 17.54
C VAL A 311 14.96 34.25 17.62
N PHE A 312 14.01 34.00 18.53
CA PHE A 312 12.90 34.88 18.82
C PHE A 312 13.26 35.86 19.94
N ASP A 313 13.01 37.15 19.72
CA ASP A 313 13.14 38.18 20.73
C ASP A 313 11.91 39.10 20.71
N LYS A 314 11.32 39.31 21.89
CA LYS A 314 10.18 40.20 22.09
C LYS A 314 10.49 41.35 23.05
N ASP A 315 11.68 41.35 23.63
CA ASP A 315 12.08 42.36 24.60
C ASP A 315 12.39 43.66 23.86
N ARG A 316 11.67 44.70 24.23
CA ARG A 316 11.87 46.02 23.64
C ARG A 316 13.02 46.70 24.37
N PRO A 317 13.93 47.39 23.66
CA PRO A 317 14.98 48.15 24.32
C PRO A 317 14.36 49.20 25.24
N THR A 318 14.86 49.28 26.47
CA THR A 318 14.52 50.32 27.44
C THR A 318 15.68 51.30 27.53
N LEU A 319 15.37 52.60 27.63
CA LEU A 319 16.37 53.62 27.95
C LEU A 319 16.44 53.82 29.46
N GLU A 320 17.65 53.81 29.99
CA GLU A 320 17.97 54.18 31.35
C GLU A 320 18.80 55.49 31.37
N ASN A 321 18.91 56.09 32.56
CA ASN A 321 19.76 57.28 32.86
C ASN A 321 19.70 58.44 31.84
N VAL A 322 18.50 58.77 31.34
CA VAL A 322 18.31 59.89 30.41
C VAL A 322 18.60 61.22 31.11
N THR A 323 19.73 61.85 30.78
CA THR A 323 20.22 63.09 31.42
C THR A 323 20.60 64.16 30.40
N PHE A 324 20.46 65.42 30.81
CA PHE A 324 20.93 66.58 30.07
C PHE A 324 21.97 67.34 30.87
N VAL A 325 23.08 67.67 30.22
CA VAL A 325 24.10 68.58 30.76
C VAL A 325 24.46 69.62 29.72
N SER A 326 24.76 70.84 30.17
CA SER A 326 25.31 71.89 29.31
C SER A 326 26.82 72.04 29.49
N ASP A 327 27.49 72.58 28.48
CA ASP A 327 28.90 72.97 28.52
C ASP A 327 29.17 74.25 29.35
N ASN A 328 28.18 74.73 30.10
CA ASN A 328 28.35 75.87 31.01
C ASN A 328 29.33 75.54 32.14
N THR A 329 30.50 76.18 32.14
CA THR A 329 31.58 75.96 33.11
C THR A 329 31.26 76.44 34.53
N ILE A 330 30.21 77.25 34.73
CA ILE A 330 29.76 77.70 36.06
C ILE A 330 28.74 76.73 36.65
N ASN A 331 27.74 76.31 35.87
CA ASN A 331 26.73 75.35 36.30
C ASN A 331 26.14 74.62 35.09
N ASN A 332 26.42 73.32 34.98
CA ASN A 332 26.00 72.49 33.86
C ASN A 332 24.48 72.26 33.76
N ALA A 333 23.69 72.64 34.77
CA ALA A 333 22.23 72.58 34.73
C ALA A 333 21.58 73.80 34.02
N TYR A 334 22.36 74.82 33.61
CA TYR A 334 21.84 76.04 32.98
C TYR A 334 22.61 76.37 31.69
N ALA A 335 21.91 76.71 30.61
CA ALA A 335 22.50 77.14 29.34
C ALA A 335 22.06 78.56 28.95
N LYS A 336 22.86 79.26 28.15
CA LYS A 336 22.51 80.50 27.45
C LYS A 336 22.85 80.37 25.97
N GLU A 337 22.52 81.39 25.17
CA GLU A 337 22.87 81.43 23.75
C GLU A 337 24.37 81.13 23.52
N GLY A 338 24.64 80.16 22.64
CA GLY A 338 26.00 79.69 22.33
C GLY A 338 26.51 78.51 23.16
N HIS A 339 25.80 78.06 24.19
CA HIS A 339 26.14 76.83 24.94
C HIS A 339 25.61 75.57 24.24
N THR A 340 26.37 74.48 24.29
CA THR A 340 25.96 73.15 23.84
C THR A 340 25.28 72.38 24.96
N VAL A 341 24.16 71.75 24.67
CA VAL A 341 23.45 70.85 25.59
C VAL A 341 23.57 69.42 25.07
N THR A 342 24.11 68.54 25.89
CA THR A 342 24.34 67.12 25.57
C THR A 342 23.29 66.27 26.26
N LEU A 343 22.57 65.46 25.47
CA LEU A 343 21.73 64.37 25.95
C LEU A 343 22.59 63.11 26.08
N ALA A 344 22.54 62.45 27.24
CA ALA A 344 23.12 61.13 27.45
C ALA A 344 22.03 60.17 27.96
N TYR A 345 22.08 58.92 27.52
CA TYR A 345 21.23 57.80 27.94
C TYR A 345 22.02 56.51 27.73
N ASP A 346 21.65 55.46 28.45
CA ASP A 346 22.15 54.09 28.24
C ASP A 346 21.01 53.08 28.06
#